data_AF-A0A2K8WXE2-F1
#
_entry.id   AF-A0A2K8WXE2-F1
#
_cell.length_a   1.000
_cell.length_b   1.000
_cell.length_c   1.000
_cell.angle_alpha   90.00
_cell.angle_beta   90.00
_cell.angle_gamma   90.00
#
_symmetry.space_group_name_H-M   'P 1'
#
loop_
_entity.id
_entity.type
_entity.pdbx_description
1 polymer ?
#
loop_
_entity_poly.entity_id
_entity_poly.type
_entity_poly.pdbx_seq_one_letter_code
_entity_poly.pdbx_strand_id
1 'polypeptide(L)'
;MSWFKKDPLQIISFLSYGTSSHFYHRGRALEDETIDLDQKSLFNLILNTWKRFETDEIKHTKLKITLPNNKVFYTETDKDGYYKIDDTISELDDLINSEGWLNFEVSYNEATLKRSIQNQNRFPAELLIPNKNSDFGVISDIDDTILHTGVVSILKWRVLYNTFLKHAQNRIPLEGAAEFYHMLHKGPAGDKANPIFYVSHSPWNLYRYLEFFLRTNNFPKGPILLRGFKTIFRKKTASCKPDKQLEIENILKTYPNLPIILIGDSGENDPDIYLELVNAYPNRIKAVYLRSVNDKKKTKRVKKLLSDYNTIPVLLVNSSKEAIVHAKNHGLIK
;
A
#
# COMPACT_ATOMS: atom_id res chain seq x y z
N MET A 1 -19.52 21.00 32.13
CA MET A 1 -20.74 20.48 31.47
C MET A 1 -20.47 20.37 29.97
N SER A 2 -19.97 19.23 29.49
CA SER A 2 -20.03 18.82 28.08
C SER A 2 -19.47 17.38 27.96
N TRP A 3 -20.23 16.41 28.46
CA TRP A 3 -19.94 14.97 28.31
C TRP A 3 -20.67 14.34 27.11
N PHE A 4 -21.28 15.15 26.22
CA PHE A 4 -22.19 14.67 25.17
C PHE A 4 -21.97 15.27 23.78
N LYS A 5 -20.82 15.89 23.50
CA LYS A 5 -20.54 16.36 22.13
C LYS A 5 -20.01 15.17 21.34
N LYS A 6 -20.86 14.59 20.47
CA LYS A 6 -20.46 13.51 19.56
C LYS A 6 -19.37 14.02 18.63
N ASP A 7 -18.36 13.20 18.41
CA ASP A 7 -17.23 13.52 17.55
C ASP A 7 -17.67 13.71 16.09
N PRO A 8 -17.03 14.63 15.35
CA PRO A 8 -17.38 14.90 13.97
C PRO A 8 -17.00 13.72 13.07
N LEU A 9 -17.75 13.50 12.00
CA LEU A 9 -17.54 12.36 11.11
C LEU A 9 -16.45 12.63 10.07
N GLN A 10 -15.65 11.62 9.75
CA GLN A 10 -14.64 11.67 8.70
C GLN A 10 -14.65 10.41 7.82
N ILE A 11 -14.25 10.58 6.55
CA ILE A 11 -13.95 9.49 5.64
C ILE A 11 -12.44 9.46 5.38
N ILE A 12 -11.84 8.29 5.55
CA ILE A 12 -10.48 8.00 5.11
C ILE A 12 -10.58 7.18 3.84
N SER A 13 -10.12 7.73 2.73
CA SER A 13 -10.01 7.03 1.45
C SER A 13 -8.65 6.37 1.35
N PHE A 14 -8.60 5.14 0.80
CA PHE A 14 -7.34 4.41 0.63
C PHE A 14 -6.87 4.51 -0.81
N LEU A 15 -5.61 4.90 -1.02
CA LEU A 15 -4.98 4.89 -2.34
C LEU A 15 -5.10 3.49 -2.94
N SER A 16 -5.82 3.40 -4.05
CA SER A 16 -6.15 2.15 -4.71
C SER A 16 -5.78 2.19 -6.20
N TYR A 17 -6.09 1.14 -6.93
CA TYR A 17 -5.81 1.04 -8.36
C TYR A 17 -6.99 0.47 -9.14
N GLY A 18 -7.08 0.84 -10.41
CA GLY A 18 -8.12 0.40 -11.34
C GLY A 18 -7.63 0.38 -12.78
N THR A 19 -8.56 0.22 -13.71
CA THR A 19 -8.26 0.27 -15.15
C THR A 19 -9.08 1.37 -15.82
N SER A 20 -8.86 1.58 -17.11
CA SER A 20 -9.65 2.51 -17.93
C SER A 20 -11.17 2.24 -17.90
N SER A 21 -11.56 1.01 -17.56
CA SER A 21 -12.95 0.54 -17.52
C SER A 21 -13.39 -0.01 -16.16
N HIS A 22 -12.53 -0.04 -15.15
CA HIS A 22 -12.80 -0.66 -13.86
C HIS A 22 -12.42 0.26 -12.71
N PHE A 23 -13.43 0.65 -11.94
CA PHE A 23 -13.29 1.51 -10.77
C PHE A 23 -13.36 0.66 -9.51
N TYR A 24 -12.19 0.43 -8.91
CA TYR A 24 -12.06 -0.29 -7.65
C TYR A 24 -11.50 0.64 -6.58
N HIS A 25 -12.29 0.96 -5.56
CA HIS A 25 -11.84 1.83 -4.49
C HIS A 25 -12.37 1.39 -3.13
N ARG A 26 -11.58 1.66 -2.09
CA ARG A 26 -11.91 1.31 -0.70
C ARG A 26 -11.59 2.47 0.23
N GLY A 27 -12.30 2.51 1.35
CA GLY A 27 -12.02 3.43 2.42
C GLY A 27 -12.79 3.06 3.68
N ARG A 28 -12.75 3.94 4.68
CA ARG A 28 -13.43 3.76 5.95
C ARG A 28 -14.09 5.06 6.40
N ALA A 29 -15.32 4.95 6.89
CA ALA A 29 -16.04 6.01 7.56
C ALA A 29 -15.98 5.79 9.08
N LEU A 30 -15.61 6.82 9.84
CA LEU A 30 -15.44 6.73 11.28
C LEU A 30 -15.70 8.09 11.94
N GLU A 31 -15.83 8.06 13.26
CA GLU A 31 -15.83 9.25 14.10
C GLU A 31 -14.39 9.80 14.22
N ASP A 32 -14.22 11.10 14.06
CA ASP A 32 -12.93 11.75 14.30
C ASP A 32 -12.81 12.13 15.77
N GLU A 33 -12.14 11.26 16.53
CA GLU A 33 -11.58 11.67 17.81
C GLU A 33 -10.59 12.81 17.52
N THR A 34 -10.95 14.04 17.89
CA THR A 34 -10.21 15.27 17.58
C THR A 34 -8.71 15.08 17.76
N ILE A 35 -7.99 14.97 16.65
CA ILE A 35 -6.55 14.72 16.62
C ILE A 35 -5.93 15.67 15.61
N ASP A 36 -5.08 16.55 16.13
CA ASP A 36 -4.31 17.51 15.37
C ASP A 36 -3.19 16.80 14.60
N LEU A 37 -3.38 16.63 13.29
CA LEU A 37 -2.41 15.98 12.39
C LEU A 37 -1.23 16.90 12.03
N ASP A 38 -1.32 18.20 12.35
CA ASP A 38 -0.27 19.18 12.08
C ASP A 38 0.82 19.17 13.17
N GLN A 39 0.61 18.43 14.27
CA GLN A 39 1.64 18.18 15.26
C GLN A 39 2.61 17.11 14.75
N LYS A 40 3.78 17.57 14.30
CA LYS A 40 4.92 16.86 13.66
C LYS A 40 5.48 15.61 14.36
N SER A 41 4.82 15.06 15.39
CA SER A 41 5.32 13.89 16.10
C SER A 41 4.74 12.59 15.54
N LEU A 42 5.60 11.80 14.88
CA LEU A 42 5.35 10.39 14.50
C LEU A 42 4.68 9.58 15.63
N PHE A 43 5.02 9.91 16.88
CA PHE A 43 4.47 9.28 18.08
C PHE A 43 2.98 9.53 18.27
N ASN A 44 2.51 10.76 18.03
CA ASN A 44 1.09 11.09 18.11
C ASN A 44 0.33 10.34 17.01
N LEU A 45 0.85 10.30 15.79
CA LEU A 45 0.20 9.57 14.70
C LEU A 45 0.06 8.06 15.00
N ILE A 46 1.07 7.44 15.61
CA ILE A 46 0.99 6.04 16.08
C ILE A 46 -0.05 5.88 17.19
N LEU A 47 -0.02 6.75 18.22
CA LEU A 47 -1.00 6.76 19.31
C LEU A 47 -2.44 6.95 18.82
N ASN A 48 -2.62 7.82 17.85
CA ASN A 48 -3.90 8.17 17.26
C ASN A 48 -4.41 7.05 16.35
N THR A 49 -3.49 6.40 15.61
CA THR A 49 -3.80 5.16 14.89
C THR A 49 -4.22 4.07 15.87
N TRP A 50 -3.60 4.00 17.05
CA TRP A 50 -3.96 3.06 18.12
C TRP A 50 -5.34 3.33 18.73
N LYS A 51 -5.68 4.59 19.07
CA LYS A 51 -7.05 4.95 19.50
C LYS A 51 -8.09 4.58 18.44
N ARG A 52 -7.76 4.71 17.16
CA ARG A 52 -8.58 4.25 16.02
C ARG A 52 -8.72 2.73 15.87
N PHE A 53 -7.99 1.92 16.64
CA PHE A 53 -8.35 0.50 16.78
C PHE A 53 -9.59 0.32 17.66
N GLU A 54 -9.88 1.26 18.57
CA GLU A 54 -11.03 1.24 19.48
C GLU A 54 -12.20 2.11 19.00
N THR A 55 -12.05 2.90 17.92
CA THR A 55 -13.05 3.89 17.45
C THR A 55 -14.42 3.31 17.09
N ASP A 56 -15.44 4.15 17.33
CA ASP A 56 -16.82 3.93 16.90
C ASP A 56 -16.95 4.01 15.36
N GLU A 57 -17.22 2.86 14.77
CA GLU A 57 -17.38 2.69 13.32
C GLU A 57 -18.73 3.23 12.85
N ILE A 58 -18.73 3.92 11.71
CA ILE A 58 -19.97 4.39 11.08
C ILE A 58 -20.50 3.30 10.15
N LYS A 59 -21.35 2.45 10.70
CA LYS A 59 -21.91 1.27 10.04
C LYS A 59 -23.07 1.65 9.11
N HIS A 60 -23.26 0.88 8.04
CA HIS A 60 -24.47 0.92 7.20
C HIS A 60 -24.90 2.32 6.74
N THR A 61 -23.91 3.16 6.41
CA THR A 61 -24.14 4.56 6.04
C THR A 61 -23.88 4.75 4.56
N LYS A 62 -24.83 5.39 3.88
CA LYS A 62 -24.73 5.70 2.46
C LYS A 62 -23.71 6.82 2.24
N LEU A 63 -22.76 6.55 1.37
CA LEU A 63 -21.77 7.49 0.87
C LEU A 63 -22.07 7.81 -0.59
N LYS A 64 -21.75 9.03 -0.99
CA LYS A 64 -21.82 9.55 -2.35
C LYS A 64 -20.38 9.68 -2.86
N ILE A 65 -20.13 9.19 -4.07
CA ILE A 65 -18.88 9.42 -4.80
C ILE A 65 -19.16 10.31 -5.98
N THR A 66 -18.32 11.31 -6.18
CA THR A 66 -18.41 12.27 -7.30
C THR A 66 -17.10 12.28 -8.06
N LEU A 67 -17.15 11.90 -9.33
CA LEU A 67 -16.01 11.98 -10.26
C LEU A 67 -15.86 13.40 -10.83
N PRO A 68 -14.70 13.76 -11.43
CA PRO A 68 -14.46 15.09 -12.01
C PRO A 68 -15.46 15.50 -13.10
N ASN A 69 -16.02 14.53 -13.83
CA ASN A 69 -17.04 14.76 -14.84
C ASN A 69 -18.47 14.86 -14.28
N ASN A 70 -18.62 15.06 -12.96
CA ASN A 70 -19.90 15.10 -12.23
C ASN A 70 -20.69 13.79 -12.22
N LYS A 71 -20.10 12.67 -12.67
CA LYS A 71 -20.74 11.36 -12.53
C LYS A 71 -20.76 10.98 -11.05
N VAL A 72 -21.92 10.54 -10.59
CA VAL A 72 -22.17 10.21 -9.18
C VAL A 72 -22.50 8.74 -9.02
N PHE A 73 -21.93 8.14 -7.98
CA PHE A 73 -22.24 6.78 -7.53
C PHE A 73 -22.51 6.78 -6.03
N TYR A 74 -23.10 5.69 -5.55
CA TYR A 74 -23.38 5.51 -4.15
C TYR A 74 -22.85 4.18 -3.68
N THR A 75 -22.32 4.17 -2.46
CA THR A 75 -21.89 2.95 -1.77
C THR A 75 -22.40 3.01 -0.34
N GLU A 76 -22.32 1.89 0.37
CA GLU A 76 -22.63 1.82 1.79
C GLU A 76 -21.41 1.30 2.56
N THR A 77 -21.28 1.76 3.80
CA THR A 77 -20.31 1.18 4.74
C THR A 77 -20.83 -0.12 5.33
N ASP A 78 -19.94 -1.08 5.57
CA ASP A 78 -20.26 -2.33 6.23
C ASP A 78 -20.38 -2.17 7.75
N LYS A 79 -20.54 -3.29 8.45
CA LYS A 79 -20.63 -3.32 9.92
C LYS A 79 -19.37 -2.84 10.63
N ASP A 80 -18.24 -2.73 9.94
CA ASP A 80 -16.94 -2.33 10.48
C ASP A 80 -16.55 -0.90 10.00
N GLY A 81 -17.49 -0.21 9.34
CA GLY A 81 -17.32 1.15 8.82
C GLY A 81 -16.54 1.22 7.50
N TYR A 82 -16.19 0.08 6.88
CA TYR A 82 -15.48 0.05 5.60
C TYR A 82 -16.44 0.12 4.43
N TYR A 83 -16.05 0.78 3.35
CA TYR A 83 -16.77 0.72 2.09
C TYR A 83 -15.86 0.19 0.98
N LYS A 84 -16.47 -0.43 -0.03
CA LYS A 84 -15.80 -0.90 -1.24
C LYS A 84 -16.71 -0.63 -2.43
N ILE A 85 -16.14 -0.10 -3.49
CA ILE A 85 -16.76 0.00 -4.81
C ILE A 85 -15.93 -0.80 -5.78
N ASP A 86 -16.63 -1.47 -6.67
CA ASP A 86 -16.09 -2.46 -7.59
C ASP A 86 -17.00 -2.48 -8.82
N ASP A 87 -16.91 -1.40 -9.62
CA ASP A 87 -17.84 -1.12 -10.70
C ASP A 87 -17.12 -1.00 -12.04
N THR A 88 -17.81 -1.39 -13.11
CA THR A 88 -17.34 -1.15 -14.49
C THR A 88 -17.79 0.25 -14.92
N ILE A 89 -16.84 1.16 -15.09
CA ILE A 89 -17.08 2.54 -15.52
C ILE A 89 -16.19 2.81 -16.72
N SER A 90 -16.77 3.11 -17.88
CA SER A 90 -16.04 3.48 -19.08
C SER A 90 -15.39 4.86 -18.96
N GLU A 91 -14.35 5.08 -19.80
CA GLU A 91 -13.74 6.40 -20.03
C GLU A 91 -13.07 7.01 -18.79
N LEU A 92 -12.55 6.18 -17.88
CA LEU A 92 -11.77 6.68 -16.75
C LEU A 92 -10.41 7.24 -17.16
N ASP A 93 -9.85 6.79 -18.29
CA ASP A 93 -8.59 7.29 -18.85
C ASP A 93 -8.64 8.80 -19.18
N ASP A 94 -9.81 9.38 -19.43
CA ASP A 94 -9.95 10.80 -19.75
C ASP A 94 -9.98 11.69 -18.50
N LEU A 95 -10.05 11.07 -17.31
CA LEU A 95 -10.19 11.73 -16.02
C LEU A 95 -8.92 11.68 -15.17
N ILE A 96 -7.85 11.04 -15.66
CA ILE A 96 -6.57 10.91 -14.96
C ILE A 96 -5.65 12.08 -15.28
N ASN A 97 -4.76 12.40 -14.34
CA ASN A 97 -3.66 13.33 -14.59
C ASN A 97 -2.50 12.67 -15.36
N SER A 98 -1.42 13.42 -15.59
CA SER A 98 -0.23 12.93 -16.32
C SER A 98 0.48 11.74 -15.65
N GLU A 99 0.29 11.53 -14.35
CA GLU A 99 0.84 10.41 -13.60
C GLU A 99 -0.12 9.21 -13.47
N GLY A 100 -1.32 9.31 -14.06
CA GLY A 100 -2.33 8.26 -14.02
C GLY A 100 -3.26 8.30 -12.80
N TRP A 101 -3.25 9.38 -12.02
CA TRP A 101 -4.14 9.52 -10.87
C TRP A 101 -5.47 10.15 -11.25
N LEU A 102 -6.55 9.40 -11.02
CA LEU A 102 -7.92 9.90 -11.06
C LEU A 102 -8.28 10.43 -9.66
N ASN A 103 -8.46 11.75 -9.57
CA ASN A 103 -8.87 12.44 -8.35
C ASN A 103 -10.40 12.49 -8.29
N PHE A 104 -10.99 12.21 -7.14
CA PHE A 104 -12.45 12.26 -6.97
C PHE A 104 -12.80 12.52 -5.50
N GLU A 105 -14.09 12.69 -5.23
CA GLU A 105 -14.56 13.00 -3.87
C GLU A 105 -15.51 11.94 -3.35
N VAL A 106 -15.38 11.67 -2.05
CA VAL A 106 -16.31 10.87 -1.28
C VAL A 106 -16.96 11.78 -0.25
N SER A 107 -18.27 11.65 -0.07
CA SER A 107 -19.03 12.39 0.91
C SER A 107 -20.07 11.50 1.57
N TYR A 108 -20.50 11.84 2.76
CA TYR A 108 -21.68 11.24 3.34
C TYR A 108 -22.93 11.74 2.63
N ASN A 109 -23.93 10.88 2.47
CA ASN A 109 -25.23 11.31 1.98
C ASN A 109 -25.99 12.04 3.10
N GLU A 110 -26.05 13.38 3.05
CA GLU A 110 -26.50 14.26 4.13
C GLU A 110 -27.88 13.91 4.71
N ALA A 111 -28.79 13.37 3.90
CA ALA A 111 -30.11 12.94 4.34
C ALA A 111 -30.09 11.91 5.49
N THR A 112 -28.96 11.25 5.73
CA THR A 112 -28.85 10.13 6.69
C THR A 112 -28.22 10.49 8.04
N LEU A 113 -27.69 11.70 8.25
CA LEU A 113 -26.84 11.97 9.42
C LEU A 113 -27.26 13.19 10.25
N LYS A 114 -27.34 12.99 11.58
CA LYS A 114 -27.61 14.03 12.59
C LYS A 114 -26.34 14.57 13.28
N ARG A 115 -25.16 14.24 12.76
CA ARG A 115 -23.85 14.58 13.36
C ARG A 115 -23.12 15.60 12.49
N SER A 116 -22.25 16.41 13.09
CA SER A 116 -21.35 17.28 12.33
C SER A 116 -20.36 16.45 11.52
N ILE A 117 -20.06 16.90 10.29
CA ILE A 117 -19.14 16.22 9.37
C ILE A 117 -17.95 17.14 9.11
N GLN A 118 -16.74 16.59 9.09
CA GLN A 118 -15.53 17.35 8.79
C GLN A 118 -15.44 17.76 7.31
N ASN A 119 -14.52 18.68 7.00
CA ASN A 119 -14.16 19.07 5.63
C ASN A 119 -15.37 19.48 4.77
N GLN A 120 -16.40 20.08 5.37
CA GLN A 120 -17.64 20.44 4.68
C GLN A 120 -18.25 19.26 3.91
N ASN A 121 -18.10 18.05 4.46
CA ASN A 121 -18.54 16.80 3.85
C ASN A 121 -17.88 16.50 2.48
N ARG A 122 -16.64 16.93 2.26
CA ARG A 122 -15.87 16.63 1.05
C ARG A 122 -14.54 15.98 1.43
N PHE A 123 -14.39 14.70 1.09
CA PHE A 123 -13.20 13.93 1.39
C PHE A 123 -12.51 13.52 0.08
N PRO A 124 -11.29 14.02 -0.19
CA PRO A 124 -10.58 13.67 -1.41
C PRO A 124 -10.19 12.19 -1.42
N ALA A 125 -10.18 11.60 -2.60
CA ALA A 125 -9.84 10.21 -2.84
C ALA A 125 -9.16 10.09 -4.21
N GLU A 126 -8.34 9.06 -4.36
CA GLU A 126 -7.51 8.90 -5.54
C GLU A 126 -7.39 7.44 -5.96
N LEU A 127 -7.50 7.22 -7.27
CA LEU A 127 -7.40 5.92 -7.91
C LEU A 127 -6.28 5.96 -8.95
N LEU A 128 -5.31 5.06 -8.83
CA LEU A 128 -4.25 4.93 -9.83
C LEU A 128 -4.76 4.09 -11.01
N ILE A 129 -4.68 4.66 -12.21
CA ILE A 129 -4.85 3.98 -13.49
C ILE A 129 -3.52 4.16 -14.23
N PRO A 130 -2.66 3.13 -14.27
CA PRO A 130 -1.35 3.22 -14.90
C PRO A 130 -1.44 3.70 -16.35
N ASN A 131 -0.52 4.59 -16.74
CA ASN A 131 -0.46 5.08 -18.10
C ASN A 131 -0.10 3.93 -19.07
N LYS A 132 -0.69 3.95 -20.27
CA LYS A 132 -0.38 2.99 -21.35
C LYS A 132 1.10 3.02 -21.77
N ASN A 133 1.80 4.13 -21.50
CA ASN A 133 3.21 4.32 -21.85
C ASN A 133 4.20 3.91 -20.74
N SER A 134 3.73 3.35 -19.61
CA SER A 134 4.59 2.86 -18.53
C SER A 134 5.43 1.67 -19.02
N ASP A 135 6.73 1.66 -18.69
CA ASP A 135 7.67 0.62 -19.11
C ASP A 135 7.54 -0.67 -18.29
N PHE A 136 7.11 -0.52 -17.03
CA PHE A 136 6.87 -1.56 -16.05
C PHE A 136 6.12 -1.00 -14.83
N GLY A 137 5.58 -1.87 -13.98
CA GLY A 137 5.15 -1.55 -12.62
C GLY A 137 6.15 -2.08 -11.59
N VAL A 138 6.17 -1.47 -10.41
CA VAL A 138 6.97 -1.91 -9.26
C VAL A 138 6.02 -2.39 -8.17
N ILE A 139 6.20 -3.61 -7.68
CA ILE A 139 5.49 -4.08 -6.49
C ILE A 139 6.50 -4.21 -5.36
N SER A 140 6.27 -3.46 -4.29
CA SER A 140 7.14 -3.38 -3.13
C SER A 140 6.45 -3.92 -1.89
N ASP A 141 7.12 -4.83 -1.20
CA ASP A 141 6.79 -5.12 0.19
C ASP A 141 7.03 -3.91 1.10
N ILE A 142 6.24 -3.76 2.17
CA ILE A 142 6.45 -2.73 3.20
C ILE A 142 6.89 -3.32 4.55
N ASP A 143 6.39 -4.50 4.94
CA ASP A 143 6.40 -4.93 6.35
C ASP A 143 7.80 -5.13 6.93
N ASP A 144 8.72 -5.68 6.13
CA ASP A 144 10.13 -5.89 6.54
C ASP A 144 11.15 -5.23 5.60
N THR A 145 10.68 -4.67 4.48
CA THR A 145 11.52 -3.88 3.56
C THR A 145 11.62 -2.42 4.00
N ILE A 146 10.59 -1.91 4.69
CA ILE A 146 10.44 -0.50 5.09
C ILE A 146 10.16 -0.36 6.61
N LEU A 147 9.39 -1.29 7.20
CA LEU A 147 9.30 -1.50 8.64
C LEU A 147 10.22 -2.68 9.06
N HIS A 148 10.44 -2.90 10.36
CA HIS A 148 10.90 -4.21 10.85
C HIS A 148 9.87 -4.62 11.90
N THR A 149 8.98 -5.53 11.54
CA THR A 149 7.86 -5.88 12.43
C THR A 149 8.22 -7.10 13.28
N GLY A 150 8.82 -6.83 14.43
CA GLY A 150 8.85 -7.79 15.52
C GLY A 150 7.45 -8.03 16.08
N VAL A 151 6.86 -9.17 15.70
CA VAL A 151 5.99 -10.05 16.51
C VAL A 151 4.49 -10.16 16.14
N VAL A 152 4.13 -11.42 15.89
CA VAL A 152 2.81 -12.04 15.85
C VAL A 152 2.19 -12.08 17.27
N SER A 153 1.11 -11.32 17.51
CA SER A 153 0.03 -11.51 18.51
C SER A 153 -0.46 -10.20 19.14
N ILE A 154 -1.77 -9.98 19.08
CA ILE A 154 -2.55 -8.81 19.52
C ILE A 154 -2.36 -8.43 20.99
N LEU A 155 -2.14 -9.39 21.90
CA LEU A 155 -1.96 -9.07 23.32
C LEU A 155 -0.57 -8.48 23.65
N LYS A 156 0.44 -8.67 22.79
CA LYS A 156 1.81 -8.18 23.03
C LYS A 156 2.03 -6.74 22.56
N TRP A 157 1.05 -6.12 21.89
CA TRP A 157 1.18 -4.74 21.39
C TRP A 157 1.20 -3.66 22.48
N ARG A 158 0.63 -3.93 23.67
CA ARG A 158 0.77 -3.05 24.85
C ARG A 158 2.21 -2.99 25.38
N VAL A 159 2.98 -4.08 25.24
CA VAL A 159 4.40 -4.14 25.62
C VAL A 159 5.29 -3.56 24.52
N LEU A 160 4.88 -3.74 23.25
CA LEU A 160 5.56 -3.17 22.09
C LEU A 160 5.60 -1.64 22.12
N TYR A 161 4.65 -0.93 22.74
CA TYR A 161 4.71 0.52 22.87
C TYR A 161 6.03 1.04 23.48
N ASN A 162 6.58 0.31 24.47
CA ASN A 162 7.86 0.66 25.11
C ASN A 162 9.08 0.19 24.29
N THR A 163 8.95 -0.88 23.49
CA THR A 163 10.01 -1.37 22.60
C THR A 163 10.08 -0.59 21.28
N PHE A 164 8.94 -0.08 20.81
CA PHE A 164 8.81 0.64 19.55
C PHE A 164 9.52 2.01 19.59
N LEU A 165 9.66 2.62 20.75
CA LEU A 165 10.44 3.85 20.91
C LEU A 165 11.95 3.58 20.99
N LYS A 166 12.38 2.51 21.66
CA LYS A 166 13.81 2.18 21.82
C LYS A 166 14.50 1.68 20.55
N HIS A 167 13.75 1.14 19.58
CA HIS A 167 14.30 0.69 18.29
C HIS A 167 13.87 1.55 17.10
N ALA A 168 13.21 2.69 17.32
CA ALA A 168 12.88 3.64 16.26
C ALA A 168 14.12 4.18 15.52
N GLN A 169 15.29 4.19 16.16
CA GLN A 169 16.57 4.59 15.56
C GLN A 169 17.10 3.58 14.53
N ASN A 170 16.62 2.33 14.53
CA ASN A 170 16.92 1.34 13.48
C ASN A 170 15.90 1.37 12.32
N ARG A 171 14.97 2.34 12.31
CA ARG A 171 13.89 2.52 11.31
C ARG A 171 14.22 3.61 10.30
N ILE A 172 15.47 3.67 9.89
CA ILE A 172 15.89 4.56 8.81
C ILE A 172 15.58 3.78 7.52
N PRO A 173 14.75 4.30 6.59
CA PRO A 173 14.67 3.70 5.27
C PRO A 173 16.10 3.58 4.75
N LEU A 174 16.44 2.44 4.13
CA LEU A 174 17.81 2.22 3.69
C LEU A 174 18.27 3.45 2.90
N GLU A 175 19.41 4.04 3.28
CA GLU A 175 19.83 5.33 2.73
C GLU A 175 19.78 5.29 1.18
N GLY A 176 19.06 6.22 0.57
CA GLY A 176 18.83 6.25 -0.88
C GLY A 176 17.72 5.32 -1.41
N ALA A 177 16.93 4.64 -0.56
CA ALA A 177 15.85 3.77 -1.04
C ALA A 177 14.74 4.57 -1.72
N ALA A 178 14.31 5.69 -1.14
CA ALA A 178 13.34 6.57 -1.76
C ALA A 178 13.82 7.09 -3.12
N GLU A 179 15.10 7.45 -3.23
CA GLU A 179 15.74 7.86 -4.49
C GLU A 179 15.66 6.74 -5.53
N PHE A 180 16.02 5.51 -5.16
CA PHE A 180 15.91 4.35 -6.06
C PHE A 180 14.48 4.14 -6.56
N TYR A 181 13.47 4.28 -5.69
CA TYR A 181 12.07 4.16 -6.08
C TYR A 181 11.65 5.29 -7.02
N HIS A 182 12.10 6.53 -6.78
CA HIS A 182 11.86 7.65 -7.72
C HIS A 182 12.52 7.41 -9.08
N MET A 183 13.71 6.82 -9.12
CA MET A 183 14.35 6.44 -10.39
C MET A 183 13.54 5.37 -11.13
N LEU A 184 13.03 4.36 -10.42
CA LEU A 184 12.16 3.34 -11.01
C LEU A 184 10.83 3.93 -11.51
N HIS A 185 10.22 4.83 -10.74
CA HIS A 185 9.02 5.56 -11.13
C HIS A 185 9.23 6.34 -12.43
N LYS A 186 10.37 7.04 -12.55
CA LYS A 186 10.75 7.80 -13.74
C LYS A 186 11.21 6.93 -14.92
N GLY A 187 11.53 5.65 -14.65
CA GLY A 187 11.95 4.69 -15.65
C GLY A 187 13.29 5.02 -16.34
N PRO A 188 13.63 4.30 -17.41
CA PRO A 188 14.89 4.46 -18.14
C PRO A 188 15.01 5.81 -18.85
N ALA A 189 13.90 6.35 -19.35
CA ALA A 189 13.86 7.65 -20.02
C ALA A 189 13.98 8.83 -19.03
N GLY A 190 13.56 8.63 -17.78
CA GLY A 190 13.64 9.63 -16.71
C GLY A 190 12.41 10.54 -16.59
N ASP A 191 11.40 10.35 -17.43
CA ASP A 191 10.19 11.18 -17.57
C ASP A 191 8.89 10.36 -17.54
N LYS A 192 8.97 9.08 -17.16
CA LYS A 192 7.82 8.18 -17.09
C LYS A 192 7.09 8.29 -15.74
N ALA A 193 5.90 7.71 -15.71
CA ALA A 193 5.12 7.48 -14.50
C ALA A 193 4.85 5.97 -14.33
N ASN A 194 5.91 5.20 -14.08
CA ASN A 194 5.79 3.77 -13.81
C ASN A 194 5.07 3.56 -12.46
N PRO A 195 3.98 2.81 -12.38
CA PRO A 195 3.20 2.68 -11.15
C PRO A 195 4.00 1.94 -10.08
N ILE A 196 3.93 2.44 -8.83
CA ILE A 196 4.45 1.73 -7.65
C ILE A 196 3.29 1.25 -6.81
N PHE A 197 3.22 -0.05 -6.56
CA PHE A 197 2.25 -0.69 -5.68
C PHE A 197 2.95 -1.13 -4.40
N TYR A 198 2.43 -0.70 -3.26
CA TYR A 198 2.93 -1.11 -1.96
C TYR A 198 2.03 -2.21 -1.39
N VAL A 199 2.61 -3.36 -1.03
CA VAL A 199 1.87 -4.52 -0.50
C VAL A 199 2.35 -4.79 0.92
N SER A 200 1.40 -5.04 1.82
CA SER A 200 1.69 -5.32 3.22
C SER A 200 0.68 -6.29 3.84
N HIS A 201 1.20 -7.15 4.70
CA HIS A 201 0.52 -8.04 5.62
C HIS A 201 -0.18 -7.33 6.78
N SER A 202 0.06 -6.04 6.95
CA SER A 202 -0.55 -5.23 8.00
C SER A 202 -2.07 -5.10 7.81
N PRO A 203 -2.84 -4.97 8.90
CA PRO A 203 -4.27 -4.69 8.82
C PRO A 203 -4.55 -3.28 8.30
N TRP A 204 -5.74 -3.09 7.70
CA TRP A 204 -6.22 -1.79 7.21
C TRP A 204 -6.18 -0.65 8.24
N ASN A 205 -6.24 -0.95 9.54
CA ASN A 205 -6.12 0.08 10.58
C ASN A 205 -4.76 0.80 10.56
N LEU A 206 -3.70 0.19 10.02
CA LEU A 206 -2.38 0.82 9.90
C LEU A 206 -2.21 1.68 8.64
N TYR A 207 -3.24 1.80 7.79
CA TYR A 207 -3.17 2.53 6.52
C TYR A 207 -2.58 3.94 6.68
N ARG A 208 -3.17 4.78 7.55
CA ARG A 208 -2.72 6.18 7.73
C ARG A 208 -1.28 6.27 8.21
N TYR A 209 -0.84 5.32 9.03
CA TYR A 209 0.55 5.27 9.49
C TYR A 209 1.51 4.94 8.35
N LEU A 210 1.18 3.94 7.52
CA LEU A 210 2.01 3.54 6.38
C LEU A 210 2.04 4.64 5.31
N GLU A 211 0.90 5.24 4.99
CA GLU A 211 0.80 6.39 4.08
C GLU A 211 1.63 7.58 4.58
N PHE A 212 1.49 7.94 5.85
CA PHE A 212 2.29 8.99 6.46
C PHE A 212 3.78 8.68 6.42
N PHE A 213 4.17 7.43 6.71
CA PHE A 213 5.55 6.99 6.65
C PHE A 213 6.12 7.16 5.24
N LEU A 214 5.43 6.65 4.21
CA LEU A 214 5.89 6.73 2.82
C LEU A 214 6.08 8.18 2.39
N ARG A 215 5.09 9.03 2.69
CA ARG A 215 5.14 10.47 2.38
C ARG A 215 6.28 11.18 3.11
N THR A 216 6.43 10.94 4.41
CA THR A 216 7.44 11.63 5.25
C THR A 216 8.85 11.22 4.85
N ASN A 217 9.04 9.98 4.38
CA ASN A 217 10.31 9.48 3.87
C ASN A 217 10.49 9.71 2.37
N ASN A 218 9.64 10.54 1.75
CA ASN A 218 9.72 10.94 0.36
C ASN A 218 9.71 9.76 -0.65
N PHE A 219 9.02 8.67 -0.33
CA PHE A 219 8.76 7.61 -1.31
C PHE A 219 7.77 8.11 -2.37
N PRO A 220 7.86 7.62 -3.63
CA PRO A 220 6.85 7.91 -4.63
C PRO A 220 5.47 7.51 -4.17
N LYS A 221 4.47 8.25 -4.61
CA LYS A 221 3.08 7.94 -4.31
C LYS A 221 2.68 6.63 -4.99
N GLY A 222 1.91 5.80 -4.30
CA GLY A 222 1.44 4.53 -4.82
C GLY A 222 0.28 3.96 -4.03
N PRO A 223 -0.55 3.07 -4.62
CA PRO A 223 -1.57 2.32 -3.90
C PRO A 223 -0.97 1.50 -2.77
N ILE A 224 -1.66 1.45 -1.62
CA ILE A 224 -1.22 0.70 -0.43
C ILE A 224 -2.21 -0.43 -0.17
N LEU A 225 -1.80 -1.66 -0.46
CA LEU A 225 -2.63 -2.85 -0.38
C LEU A 225 -2.37 -3.58 0.93
N LEU A 226 -3.40 -3.60 1.78
CA LEU A 226 -3.36 -4.14 3.13
C LEU A 226 -4.28 -5.35 3.30
N ARG A 227 -4.03 -6.16 4.33
CA ARG A 227 -4.86 -7.32 4.64
C ARG A 227 -6.14 -6.93 5.38
N GLY A 228 -7.23 -7.63 5.04
CA GLY A 228 -8.45 -7.64 5.85
C GLY A 228 -8.24 -8.34 7.18
N PHE A 229 -8.86 -7.85 8.26
CA PHE A 229 -8.77 -8.50 9.59
C PHE A 229 -9.22 -9.97 9.56
N LYS A 230 -10.28 -10.30 8.80
CA LYS A 230 -10.77 -11.68 8.65
C LYS A 230 -9.73 -12.62 8.03
N THR A 231 -8.84 -12.12 7.17
CA THR A 231 -7.76 -12.91 6.56
C THR A 231 -6.62 -13.16 7.55
N ILE A 232 -6.33 -12.19 8.44
CA ILE A 232 -5.24 -12.27 9.44
C ILE A 232 -5.49 -13.38 10.48
N PHE A 233 -6.75 -13.64 10.86
CA PHE A 233 -7.11 -14.69 11.83
C PHE A 233 -7.44 -16.05 11.21
N ARG A 234 -7.40 -16.18 9.88
CA ARG A 234 -7.69 -17.44 9.20
C ARG A 234 -6.52 -18.41 9.44
N LYS A 235 -6.81 -19.62 9.97
CA LYS A 235 -5.81 -20.69 10.06
C LYS A 235 -5.25 -20.96 8.66
N LYS A 236 -3.94 -20.79 8.47
CA LYS A 236 -3.25 -21.17 7.23
C LYS A 236 -3.38 -22.68 7.05
N THR A 237 -4.14 -23.13 6.06
CA THR A 237 -4.11 -24.52 5.60
C THR A 237 -2.93 -24.70 4.66
N ALA A 238 -2.38 -25.91 4.58
CA ALA A 238 -1.22 -26.21 3.71
C ALA A 238 -1.48 -25.93 2.21
N SER A 239 -2.73 -25.78 1.80
CA SER A 239 -3.18 -25.52 0.42
C SER A 239 -3.42 -24.04 0.10
N CYS A 240 -3.34 -23.12 1.06
CA CYS A 240 -3.68 -21.72 0.83
C CYS A 240 -2.44 -20.91 0.46
N LYS A 241 -2.42 -20.33 -0.75
CA LYS A 241 -1.39 -19.36 -1.14
C LYS A 241 -1.32 -18.24 -0.09
N PRO A 242 -0.11 -17.76 0.28
CA PRO A 242 0.01 -16.58 1.14
C PRO A 242 -0.78 -15.40 0.56
N ASP A 243 -1.54 -14.66 1.38
CA ASP A 243 -2.42 -13.61 0.84
C ASP A 243 -1.63 -12.53 0.06
N LYS A 244 -0.34 -12.34 0.33
CA LYS A 244 0.52 -11.42 -0.43
C LYS A 244 0.76 -11.90 -1.85
N GLN A 245 0.94 -13.20 -2.05
CA GLN A 245 1.01 -13.78 -3.39
C GLN A 245 -0.30 -13.55 -4.15
N LEU A 246 -1.45 -13.65 -3.48
CA LEU A 246 -2.75 -13.36 -4.09
C LEU A 246 -2.87 -11.88 -4.52
N GLU A 247 -2.43 -10.93 -3.69
CA GLU A 247 -2.44 -9.51 -4.06
C GLU A 247 -1.53 -9.22 -5.27
N ILE A 248 -0.33 -9.81 -5.29
CA ILE A 248 0.58 -9.68 -6.45
C ILE A 248 -0.03 -10.31 -7.71
N GLU A 249 -0.65 -11.49 -7.58
CA GLU A 249 -1.35 -12.14 -8.70
C GLU A 249 -2.54 -11.31 -9.20
N ASN A 250 -3.27 -10.63 -8.31
CA ASN A 250 -4.37 -9.75 -8.69
C ASN A 250 -3.86 -8.58 -9.53
N ILE A 251 -2.74 -7.95 -9.15
CA ILE A 251 -2.10 -6.89 -9.96
C ILE A 251 -1.67 -7.44 -11.32
N LEU A 252 -1.01 -8.60 -11.36
CA LEU A 252 -0.55 -9.23 -12.61
C LEU A 252 -1.69 -9.56 -13.58
N LYS A 253 -2.84 -9.97 -13.04
CA LYS A 253 -4.08 -10.24 -13.80
C LYS A 253 -4.79 -8.96 -14.24
N THR A 254 -4.78 -7.92 -13.39
CA THR A 254 -5.40 -6.61 -13.70
C THR A 254 -4.66 -5.94 -14.85
N TYR A 255 -3.34 -6.04 -14.88
CA TYR A 255 -2.49 -5.44 -15.92
C TYR A 255 -1.76 -6.52 -16.71
N PRO A 256 -2.42 -7.27 -17.60
CA PRO A 256 -1.84 -8.46 -18.24
C PRO A 256 -0.63 -8.17 -19.15
N ASN A 257 -0.48 -6.93 -19.60
CA ASN A 257 0.59 -6.52 -20.51
C ASN A 257 1.70 -5.71 -19.82
N LEU A 258 1.53 -5.33 -18.55
CA LEU A 258 2.52 -4.53 -17.82
C LEU A 258 3.58 -5.47 -17.23
N PRO A 259 4.87 -5.31 -17.59
CA PRO A 259 5.95 -6.04 -16.92
C PRO A 259 6.11 -5.53 -15.50
N ILE A 260 6.57 -6.38 -14.57
CA ILE A 260 6.64 -6.07 -13.15
C ILE A 260 8.06 -6.26 -12.60
N ILE A 261 8.48 -5.36 -11.73
CA ILE A 261 9.65 -5.51 -10.87
C ILE A 261 9.15 -5.80 -9.45
N LEU A 262 9.72 -6.81 -8.81
CA LEU A 262 9.38 -7.18 -7.44
C LEU A 262 10.48 -6.69 -6.50
N ILE A 263 10.11 -6.01 -5.42
CA ILE A 263 11.03 -5.58 -4.35
C ILE A 263 10.52 -6.13 -3.02
N GLY A 264 11.38 -6.79 -2.25
CA GLY A 264 11.01 -7.40 -0.97
C GLY A 264 12.22 -7.71 -0.10
N ASP A 265 12.01 -8.55 0.92
CA ASP A 265 13.04 -8.94 1.89
C ASP A 265 13.43 -10.43 1.78
N SER A 266 14.72 -10.74 1.94
CA SER A 266 15.24 -12.11 2.07
C SER A 266 14.92 -12.81 3.40
N GLY A 267 14.41 -12.10 4.40
CA GLY A 267 14.13 -12.59 5.74
C GLY A 267 12.87 -13.45 5.89
N GLU A 268 11.89 -13.32 5.00
CA GLU A 268 10.59 -14.01 5.09
C GLU A 268 10.33 -14.97 3.90
N ASN A 269 9.06 -15.09 3.49
CA ASN A 269 8.58 -15.95 2.41
C ASN A 269 8.73 -15.28 1.03
N ASP A 270 9.18 -14.01 0.96
CA ASP A 270 9.26 -13.27 -0.31
C ASP A 270 10.15 -13.95 -1.35
N PRO A 271 11.34 -14.51 -1.01
CA PRO A 271 12.15 -15.19 -2.01
C PRO A 271 11.41 -16.37 -2.64
N ASP A 272 10.71 -17.16 -1.82
CA ASP A 272 9.97 -18.33 -2.30
C ASP A 272 8.74 -17.89 -3.13
N ILE A 273 7.97 -16.90 -2.65
CA ILE A 273 6.81 -16.33 -3.36
C ILE A 273 7.24 -15.72 -4.71
N TYR A 274 8.32 -14.95 -4.73
CA TYR A 274 8.77 -14.27 -5.94
C TYR A 274 9.28 -15.28 -6.97
N LEU A 275 10.00 -16.33 -6.56
CA LEU A 275 10.42 -17.40 -7.47
C LEU A 275 9.23 -18.17 -8.05
N GLU A 276 8.22 -18.48 -7.24
CA GLU A 276 6.97 -19.07 -7.74
C GLU A 276 6.29 -18.19 -8.79
N LEU A 277 6.22 -16.87 -8.54
CA LEU A 277 5.64 -15.91 -9.48
C LEU A 277 6.43 -15.79 -10.78
N VAL A 278 7.77 -15.83 -10.70
CA VAL A 278 8.65 -15.82 -11.88
C VAL A 278 8.39 -17.03 -12.77
N ASN A 279 8.16 -18.20 -12.17
CA ASN A 279 7.81 -19.41 -12.92
C ASN A 279 6.40 -19.37 -13.49
N ALA A 280 5.44 -18.90 -12.69
CA ALA A 280 4.03 -18.89 -13.09
C ALA A 280 3.74 -17.83 -14.16
N TYR A 281 4.51 -16.74 -14.20
CA TYR A 281 4.36 -15.63 -15.12
C TYR A 281 5.69 -15.32 -15.85
N PRO A 282 6.15 -16.24 -16.72
CA PRO A 282 7.39 -16.04 -17.46
C PRO A 282 7.29 -14.78 -18.33
N ASN A 283 8.40 -14.06 -18.49
CA ASN A 283 8.51 -12.78 -19.20
C ASN A 283 7.71 -11.60 -18.61
N ARG A 284 6.87 -11.83 -17.59
CA ARG A 284 6.16 -10.75 -16.89
C ARG A 284 6.98 -10.13 -15.78
N ILE A 285 7.79 -10.93 -15.08
CA ILE A 285 8.69 -10.40 -14.03
C ILE A 285 10.02 -10.01 -14.67
N LYS A 286 10.34 -8.71 -14.68
CA LYS A 286 11.56 -8.16 -15.30
C LYS A 286 12.77 -8.23 -14.39
N ALA A 287 12.57 -8.05 -13.09
CA ALA A 287 13.64 -8.09 -12.11
C ALA A 287 13.09 -8.36 -10.72
N VAL A 288 13.92 -8.94 -9.87
CA VAL A 288 13.62 -9.15 -8.46
C VAL A 288 14.75 -8.56 -7.61
N TYR A 289 14.40 -7.67 -6.69
CA TYR A 289 15.30 -7.10 -5.70
C TYR A 289 14.91 -7.59 -4.32
N LEU A 290 15.76 -8.42 -3.71
CA LEU A 290 15.56 -8.91 -2.36
C LEU A 290 16.56 -8.22 -1.44
N ARG A 291 16.08 -7.54 -0.41
CA ARG A 291 16.94 -6.94 0.62
C ARG A 291 17.58 -8.01 1.47
N SER A 292 18.88 -7.90 1.72
CA SER A 292 19.60 -8.77 2.64
C SER A 292 19.27 -8.39 4.10
N VAL A 293 18.86 -9.37 4.90
CA VAL A 293 18.77 -9.22 6.37
C VAL A 293 20.08 -9.64 7.03
N ASN A 294 20.32 -9.17 8.26
CA ASN A 294 21.49 -9.52 9.07
C ASN A 294 21.53 -11.01 9.51
N ASP A 295 20.73 -11.88 8.90
CA ASP A 295 20.74 -13.33 9.13
C ASP A 295 21.52 -14.06 8.04
N LYS A 296 22.80 -14.35 8.33
CA LYS A 296 23.72 -15.05 7.41
C LYS A 296 23.17 -16.38 6.88
N LYS A 297 22.35 -17.11 7.66
CA LYS A 297 21.78 -18.40 7.21
C LYS A 297 20.71 -18.17 6.15
N LYS A 298 19.81 -17.21 6.37
CA LYS A 298 18.76 -16.84 5.40
C LYS A 298 19.36 -16.28 4.12
N THR A 299 20.32 -15.35 4.22
CA THR A 299 21.07 -14.82 3.07
C THR A 299 21.72 -15.95 2.26
N LYS A 300 22.34 -16.94 2.90
CA LYS A 300 22.96 -18.09 2.21
C LYS A 300 21.93 -18.97 1.51
N ARG A 301 20.78 -19.22 2.15
CA ARG A 301 19.65 -19.95 1.53
C ARG A 301 19.18 -19.24 0.27
N VAL A 302 18.93 -17.94 0.38
CA VAL A 302 18.46 -17.13 -0.76
C VAL A 302 19.49 -17.12 -1.88
N LYS A 303 20.78 -16.90 -1.59
CA LYS A 303 21.83 -16.99 -2.62
C LYS A 303 21.84 -18.32 -3.36
N LYS A 304 21.61 -19.44 -2.67
CA LYS A 304 21.51 -20.77 -3.29
C LYS A 304 20.24 -20.92 -4.14
N LEU A 305 19.11 -20.40 -3.68
CA LEU A 305 17.88 -20.41 -4.47
C LEU A 305 18.03 -19.57 -5.75
N LEU A 306 18.74 -18.44 -5.65
CA LEU A 306 18.97 -17.54 -6.76
C LEU A 306 20.02 -18.04 -7.74
N SER A 307 21.02 -18.83 -7.31
CA SER A 307 22.05 -19.37 -8.22
C SER A 307 21.47 -20.29 -9.30
N ASP A 308 20.30 -20.86 -9.03
CA ASP A 308 19.63 -21.77 -9.95
C ASP A 308 18.76 -20.99 -10.97
N TYR A 309 18.63 -19.66 -10.81
CA TYR A 309 17.85 -18.78 -11.67
C TYR A 309 18.73 -17.82 -12.47
N ASN A 310 18.93 -18.14 -13.75
CA ASN A 310 19.63 -17.26 -14.71
C ASN A 310 18.68 -16.58 -15.72
N THR A 311 17.37 -16.81 -15.63
CA THR A 311 16.40 -16.35 -16.64
C THR A 311 16.00 -14.89 -16.48
N ILE A 312 16.08 -14.34 -15.26
CA ILE A 312 15.80 -12.93 -14.98
C ILE A 312 16.85 -12.33 -14.03
N PRO A 313 17.10 -11.01 -14.10
CA PRO A 313 17.94 -10.32 -13.14
C PRO A 313 17.37 -10.42 -11.72
N VAL A 314 18.03 -11.19 -10.85
CA VAL A 314 17.71 -11.23 -9.42
C VAL A 314 18.92 -10.79 -8.60
N LEU A 315 18.71 -9.80 -7.73
CA LEU A 315 19.76 -9.25 -6.88
C LEU A 315 19.38 -9.34 -5.41
N LEU A 316 20.29 -9.93 -4.62
CA LEU A 316 20.28 -9.80 -3.16
C LEU A 316 21.03 -8.52 -2.78
N VAL A 317 20.29 -7.49 -2.40
CA VAL A 317 20.74 -6.12 -2.21
C VAL A 317 21.18 -5.89 -0.77
N ASN A 318 22.41 -5.42 -0.55
CA ASN A 318 22.86 -4.95 0.77
C ASN A 318 22.72 -3.43 0.92
N SER A 319 22.69 -2.68 -0.19
CA SER A 319 22.47 -1.23 -0.19
C SER A 319 21.73 -0.72 -1.42
N SER A 320 21.05 0.42 -1.32
CA SER A 320 20.33 1.05 -2.44
C SER A 320 21.27 1.36 -3.62
N LYS A 321 22.54 1.66 -3.33
CA LYS A 321 23.57 1.89 -4.35
C LYS A 321 23.79 0.66 -5.24
N GLU A 322 23.83 -0.54 -4.65
CA GLU A 322 23.94 -1.80 -5.41
C GLU A 322 22.73 -2.00 -6.31
N ALA A 323 21.51 -1.74 -5.79
CA ALA A 323 20.29 -1.84 -6.58
C ALA A 323 20.25 -0.85 -7.75
N ILE A 324 20.68 0.40 -7.53
CA ILE A 324 20.79 1.43 -8.56
C ILE A 324 21.77 1.00 -9.65
N VAL A 325 22.99 0.58 -9.31
CA VAL A 325 23.99 0.13 -10.29
C VAL A 325 23.45 -1.04 -11.11
N HIS A 326 22.84 -2.02 -10.46
CA HIS A 326 22.25 -3.16 -11.14
C HIS A 326 21.10 -2.77 -12.06
N ALA A 327 20.20 -1.88 -11.61
CA ALA A 327 19.08 -1.39 -12.41
C ALA A 327 19.57 -0.61 -13.65
N LYS A 328 20.62 0.20 -13.52
CA LYS A 328 21.24 0.89 -14.68
C LYS A 328 21.81 -0.10 -15.69
N ASN A 329 22.56 -1.10 -15.21
CA ASN A 329 23.15 -2.12 -16.09
C ASN A 329 22.11 -2.94 -16.87
N HIS A 330 20.90 -3.08 -16.33
CA HIS A 330 19.77 -3.75 -16.98
C HIS A 330 18.82 -2.79 -17.70
N GLY A 331 19.17 -1.51 -17.82
CA GLY A 331 18.36 -0.51 -18.52
C GLY A 331 16.98 -0.27 -17.90
N LEU A 332 16.84 -0.46 -16.58
CA LEU A 332 15.59 -0.23 -15.84
C LEU A 332 15.45 1.22 -15.37
N ILE A 333 16.58 1.91 -15.19
CA ILE A 333 16.67 3.32 -14.80
C ILE A 333 17.81 3.99 -15.57
N LYS A 334 17.78 5.32 -15.64
CA LYS A 334 18.82 6.15 -16.27
C LYS A 334 20.12 6.20 -15.47
#